data_AF-A0A2V2Z7L3-F1
#
_entry.id   AF-A0A2V2Z7L3-F1
#
_cell.length_a   1.000
_cell.length_b   1.000
_cell.length_c   1.000
_cell.angle_alpha   90.00
_cell.angle_beta   90.00
_cell.angle_gamma   90.00
#
_symmetry.space_group_name_H-M   'P 1'
#
loop_
_entity.id
_entity.type
_entity.pdbx_description
1 polymer ?
#
loop_
_entity_poly.entity_id
_entity_poly.type
_entity_poly.pdbx_seq_one_letter_code
_entity_poly.pdbx_strand_id
1 'polypeptide(L)'
;MVPRHTKTALAPRKTARPSVLPVRRTPARTGVGVIRRKSRRGSLWTGTHNRKRSLQGQRRRAYGRRMLNREKLLAEMPGTFNPEQQQLPSMVAPPVIPLSEQLQDRRMAQAEEQAREDEIFAAGEELYEKAIPYGVILPDFSLQDVIAAGVERLLPLGIRLTNTTEVYTELENAIRDRTPYSIVRLGDGELMALAQDIVMPAEQTAAQATFLPYAGVTPPDIASRNLLANAVRQATIVGVPLSRRKQFQPLLYPVLRGHHLDIRSMRLTTSTINYALYQEGLLQRLLQGKSLLLIGNASPALAELLLARGYRVTGVIAPVRGMADVDRVVMETGSAEFDLALVAAGIPAVVIASRIAVELGKAALDFGHLADGIIKGELTI
;
A
#
# COMPACT_ATOMS: atom_id res chain seq x y z
N MET A 1 -90.17 5.67 27.33
CA MET A 1 -88.98 4.84 27.05
C MET A 1 -87.83 5.74 26.63
N VAL A 2 -86.75 5.63 27.39
CA VAL A 2 -85.38 6.18 27.30
C VAL A 2 -84.61 5.53 26.11
N PRO A 3 -83.48 6.03 25.57
CA PRO A 3 -82.90 7.40 25.38
C PRO A 3 -82.53 7.68 23.87
N ARG A 4 -82.22 8.88 23.35
CA ARG A 4 -81.15 9.90 23.61
C ARG A 4 -79.71 9.33 23.47
N HIS A 5 -78.78 9.89 22.69
CA HIS A 5 -78.23 11.25 22.85
C HIS A 5 -77.52 11.81 21.60
N THR A 6 -77.78 13.10 21.38
CA THR A 6 -77.04 14.13 20.66
C THR A 6 -75.83 14.68 21.44
N LYS A 7 -74.87 15.27 20.71
CA LYS A 7 -74.01 16.46 21.01
C LYS A 7 -73.14 16.67 19.75
N THR A 8 -73.17 17.71 18.91
CA THR A 8 -73.32 19.18 19.01
C THR A 8 -72.29 19.93 19.85
N ALA A 9 -71.79 21.02 19.23
CA ALA A 9 -71.06 22.19 19.76
C ALA A 9 -69.52 22.03 19.91
N LEU A 10 -68.64 23.01 19.60
CA LEU A 10 -68.77 24.45 19.36
C LEU A 10 -67.45 24.96 18.69
N ALA A 11 -67.52 25.93 17.77
CA ALA A 11 -66.40 26.83 17.40
C ALA A 11 -66.33 28.02 18.40
N PRO A 12 -65.59 29.14 18.19
CA PRO A 12 -64.19 29.41 17.81
C PRO A 12 -63.48 30.34 18.85
N ARG A 13 -62.17 30.62 18.71
CA ARG A 13 -61.47 31.84 19.22
C ARG A 13 -60.02 31.86 18.68
N LYS A 14 -59.66 32.74 17.73
CA LYS A 14 -59.02 34.07 17.92
C LYS A 14 -58.04 34.14 19.10
N THR A 15 -56.76 34.43 18.80
CA THR A 15 -55.88 35.50 19.33
C THR A 15 -54.44 35.11 18.97
N ALA A 16 -53.68 35.83 18.14
CA ALA A 16 -53.14 37.18 18.28
C ALA A 16 -51.60 37.06 18.37
N ARG A 17 -50.92 37.80 17.50
CA ARG A 17 -49.47 38.06 17.55
C ARG A 17 -49.10 38.71 18.89
N PRO A 18 -47.84 38.54 19.33
CA PRO A 18 -47.09 39.61 20.01
C PRO A 18 -45.88 39.98 19.13
N SER A 19 -45.80 41.21 18.61
CA SER A 19 -45.40 42.45 19.28
C SER A 19 -43.88 42.62 19.38
N VAL A 20 -43.41 43.53 18.54
CA VAL A 20 -42.10 44.19 18.54
C VAL A 20 -41.89 44.97 19.83
N LEU A 21 -40.62 45.07 20.27
CA LEU A 21 -39.89 46.22 20.85
C LEU A 21 -38.89 45.75 21.93
N PRO A 22 -37.86 46.52 22.33
CA PRO A 22 -37.13 47.57 21.60
C PRO A 22 -35.59 47.49 21.73
N VAL A 23 -34.96 48.33 20.92
CA VAL A 23 -33.56 48.78 20.94
C VAL A 23 -33.14 49.35 22.31
N ARG A 24 -31.93 49.00 22.77
CA ARG A 24 -31.15 49.80 23.74
C ARG A 24 -29.75 50.06 23.19
N ARG A 25 -29.42 51.34 22.99
CA ARG A 25 -28.08 51.88 22.72
C ARG A 25 -27.32 52.03 24.04
N THR A 26 -26.01 51.80 24.11
CA THR A 26 -24.89 52.78 24.16
C THR A 26 -23.69 52.11 24.88
N PRO A 27 -22.47 52.69 25.00
CA PRO A 27 -21.53 53.07 23.93
C PRO A 27 -20.06 52.65 24.20
N ALA A 28 -19.18 52.91 23.21
CA ALA A 28 -17.76 53.27 23.29
C ALA A 28 -16.70 52.31 23.91
N ARG A 29 -15.72 51.90 23.09
CA ARG A 29 -14.34 52.46 23.19
C ARG A 29 -13.43 52.00 22.05
N THR A 30 -12.95 53.00 21.31
CA THR A 30 -11.73 53.02 20.51
C THR A 30 -10.49 52.77 21.38
N GLY A 31 -9.54 51.98 20.88
CA GLY A 31 -8.24 51.76 21.50
C GLY A 31 -7.18 51.39 20.47
N VAL A 32 -6.64 52.41 19.80
CA VAL A 32 -5.38 52.36 19.06
C VAL A 32 -4.25 52.24 20.09
N GLY A 33 -3.40 51.22 19.96
CA GLY A 33 -2.30 50.94 20.88
C GLY A 33 -1.07 50.40 20.15
N VAL A 34 -0.21 51.33 19.75
CA VAL A 34 1.12 51.15 19.18
C VAL A 34 2.03 50.36 20.12
N ILE A 35 2.69 49.29 19.64
CA ILE A 35 3.94 48.79 20.24
C ILE A 35 5.01 48.59 19.16
N ARG A 36 5.86 49.63 19.08
CA ARG A 36 7.31 49.66 18.87
C ARG A 36 7.97 48.53 18.05
N ARG A 37 8.42 48.94 16.86
CA ARG A 37 9.73 48.59 16.29
C ARG A 37 10.86 48.80 17.31
N LYS A 38 11.75 47.82 17.44
CA LYS A 38 13.16 48.05 17.72
C LYS A 38 14.01 47.36 16.66
N SER A 39 14.61 48.19 15.82
CA SER A 39 15.72 47.87 14.93
C SER A 39 17.03 47.83 15.70
N ARG A 40 17.91 46.88 15.34
CA ARG A 40 19.38 47.00 15.25
C ARG A 40 19.79 45.91 14.23
N ARG A 41 20.16 46.21 12.97
CA ARG A 41 21.46 46.73 12.45
C ARG A 41 22.63 46.18 13.26
N GLY A 42 23.63 45.48 12.72
CA GLY A 42 24.02 45.05 11.36
C GLY A 42 25.21 44.08 11.54
N SER A 43 25.55 43.23 10.59
CA SER A 43 26.64 43.57 9.66
C SER A 43 26.53 42.78 8.36
N LEU A 44 26.74 43.49 7.25
CA LEU A 44 27.13 42.94 5.96
C LEU A 44 28.61 42.53 6.01
N TRP A 45 28.97 41.46 5.31
CA TRP A 45 30.18 41.30 4.48
C TRP A 45 29.94 40.08 3.58
N THR A 46 29.53 40.28 2.32
CA THR A 46 30.35 40.16 1.08
C THR A 46 30.97 38.78 0.86
N GLY A 47 30.58 38.10 -0.23
CA GLY A 47 31.31 36.93 -0.72
C GLY A 47 30.50 35.96 -1.58
N THR A 48 30.06 36.39 -2.77
CA THR A 48 29.75 35.47 -3.88
C THR A 48 31.02 34.77 -4.35
N HIS A 49 31.07 33.44 -4.30
CA HIS A 49 31.53 32.54 -5.37
C HIS A 49 31.71 31.08 -4.87
N ASN A 50 31.34 30.14 -5.74
CA ASN A 50 31.69 28.71 -5.73
C ASN A 50 31.14 27.79 -4.63
N ARG A 51 29.91 27.27 -4.83
CA ARG A 51 29.50 25.94 -4.31
C ARG A 51 28.60 25.19 -5.31
N LYS A 52 29.11 24.95 -6.52
CA LYS A 52 28.63 23.90 -7.42
C LYS A 52 29.74 22.89 -7.69
N ARG A 53 30.26 22.25 -6.62
CA ARG A 53 31.07 21.03 -6.75
C ARG A 53 30.71 20.03 -5.65
N SER A 54 30.21 18.89 -6.11
CA SER A 54 30.27 17.55 -5.50
C SER A 54 29.08 17.00 -4.67
N LEU A 55 27.84 17.14 -5.14
CA LEU A 55 26.79 16.15 -4.79
C LEU A 55 27.00 14.79 -5.51
N GLN A 56 27.67 14.78 -6.67
CA GLN A 56 28.08 13.54 -7.36
C GLN A 56 29.19 12.77 -6.62
N GLY A 57 30.07 13.46 -5.90
CA GLY A 57 31.17 12.83 -5.15
C GLY A 57 30.70 12.10 -3.88
N GLN A 58 29.64 12.60 -3.24
CA GLN A 58 29.05 11.97 -2.05
C GLN A 58 28.21 10.73 -2.39
N ARG A 59 27.52 10.71 -3.55
CA ARG A 59 26.75 9.54 -4.00
C ARG A 59 27.60 8.33 -4.40
N ARG A 60 28.78 8.55 -5.01
CA ARG A 60 29.71 7.45 -5.35
C ARG A 60 30.33 6.76 -4.11
N ARG A 61 30.55 7.49 -3.01
CA ARG A 61 31.09 6.92 -1.74
C ARG A 61 30.07 6.07 -0.98
N ALA A 62 28.78 6.36 -1.11
CA ALA A 62 27.71 5.57 -0.48
C ALA A 62 27.47 4.22 -1.16
N TYR A 63 27.68 4.14 -2.49
CA TYR A 63 27.55 2.88 -3.24
C TYR A 63 28.74 1.94 -3.00
N GLY A 64 29.97 2.48 -2.93
CA GLY A 64 31.18 1.69 -2.66
C GLY A 64 31.22 1.05 -1.25
N ARG A 65 30.66 1.71 -0.22
CA ARG A 65 30.59 1.14 1.14
C ARG A 65 29.60 -0.03 1.27
N ARG A 66 28.58 -0.12 0.40
CA ARG A 66 27.60 -1.22 0.44
C ARG A 66 28.14 -2.51 -0.20
N MET A 67 29.05 -2.40 -1.17
CA MET A 67 29.73 -3.57 -1.77
C MET A 67 30.75 -4.20 -0.81
N LEU A 68 31.57 -3.38 -0.13
CA LEU A 68 32.59 -3.85 0.82
C LEU A 68 32.04 -4.57 2.06
N ASN A 69 30.79 -4.29 2.46
CA ASN A 69 30.14 -4.99 3.58
C ASN A 69 29.58 -6.37 3.17
N ARG A 70 29.33 -6.61 1.87
CA ARG A 70 28.84 -7.90 1.37
C ARG A 70 29.95 -8.95 1.28
N GLU A 71 31.17 -8.53 0.97
CA GLU A 71 32.35 -9.42 0.94
C GLU A 71 32.85 -9.80 2.35
N LYS A 72 32.72 -8.91 3.34
CA LYS A 72 33.05 -9.26 4.74
C LYS A 72 32.08 -10.24 5.39
N LEU A 73 30.80 -10.24 4.98
CA LEU A 73 29.77 -11.14 5.55
C LEU A 73 29.89 -12.60 5.07
N LEU A 74 30.65 -12.87 4.01
CA LEU A 74 30.93 -14.22 3.52
C LEU A 74 32.16 -14.86 4.19
N ALA A 75 32.92 -14.11 5.00
CA ALA A 75 34.17 -14.56 5.61
C ALA A 75 34.04 -14.97 7.09
N GLU A 76 32.87 -14.82 7.72
CA GLU A 76 32.69 -15.01 9.18
C GLU A 76 31.57 -16.01 9.53
N MET A 77 31.54 -17.19 8.91
CA MET A 77 30.77 -18.32 9.44
C MET A 77 31.70 -19.37 10.08
N PRO A 78 31.61 -19.62 11.40
CA PRO A 78 32.41 -20.66 12.04
C PRO A 78 31.77 -22.03 11.83
N GLY A 79 32.59 -22.96 11.32
CA GLY A 79 32.25 -24.38 11.19
C GLY A 79 32.54 -25.17 12.46
N THR A 80 31.71 -26.17 12.71
CA THR A 80 32.09 -27.39 13.43
C THR A 80 31.38 -28.55 12.74
N PHE A 81 32.14 -29.35 11.98
CA PHE A 81 31.68 -30.58 11.34
C PHE A 81 32.40 -31.75 12.04
N ASN A 82 31.63 -32.70 12.58
CA ASN A 82 32.12 -33.91 13.22
C ASN A 82 32.18 -35.03 12.15
N PRO A 83 33.35 -35.68 11.89
CA PRO A 83 33.53 -36.50 10.70
C PRO A 83 33.34 -37.98 11.03
N GLU A 84 32.12 -38.42 11.32
CA GLU A 84 31.82 -39.86 11.33
C GLU A 84 30.30 -40.04 11.28
N GLN A 85 29.82 -40.83 10.32
CA GLN A 85 28.42 -41.15 10.00
C GLN A 85 27.70 -40.19 9.05
N GLN A 86 27.92 -40.38 7.75
CA GLN A 86 26.83 -40.45 6.76
C GLN A 86 27.36 -41.12 5.49
N GLN A 87 26.76 -42.25 5.12
CA GLN A 87 26.96 -42.88 3.81
C GLN A 87 26.57 -41.87 2.72
N LEU A 88 27.54 -41.49 1.89
CA LEU A 88 27.34 -40.60 0.75
C LEU A 88 26.41 -41.27 -0.26
N PRO A 89 25.32 -40.62 -0.71
CA PRO A 89 24.66 -41.04 -1.94
C PRO A 89 25.68 -40.93 -3.08
N SER A 90 25.66 -41.88 -4.03
CA SER A 90 26.59 -41.88 -5.16
C SER A 90 26.47 -40.54 -5.90
N MET A 91 27.46 -39.68 -5.71
CA MET A 91 27.60 -38.44 -6.45
C MET A 91 27.95 -38.80 -7.88
N VAL A 92 26.91 -38.87 -8.73
CA VAL A 92 27.10 -38.60 -10.15
C VAL A 92 27.69 -37.19 -10.18
N ALA A 93 28.95 -37.08 -10.60
CA ALA A 93 29.57 -35.78 -10.78
C ALA A 93 28.62 -34.94 -11.66
N PRO A 94 28.28 -33.69 -11.27
CA PRO A 94 27.54 -32.83 -12.17
C PRO A 94 28.29 -32.81 -13.51
N PRO A 95 27.60 -32.89 -14.65
CA PRO A 95 28.27 -32.91 -15.94
C PRO A 95 29.24 -31.73 -15.97
N VAL A 96 30.51 -32.02 -16.23
CA VAL A 96 31.53 -30.99 -16.39
C VAL A 96 31.20 -30.29 -17.69
N ILE A 97 30.39 -29.23 -17.60
CA ILE A 97 30.10 -28.36 -18.72
C ILE A 97 31.46 -27.75 -19.13
N PRO A 98 31.94 -28.00 -20.35
CA PRO A 98 33.19 -27.45 -20.85
C PRO A 98 33.23 -25.94 -20.61
N LEU A 99 34.38 -25.40 -20.18
CA LEU A 99 34.56 -23.97 -19.96
C LEU A 99 34.17 -23.13 -21.20
N SER A 100 34.31 -23.70 -22.40
CA SER A 100 33.86 -23.11 -23.67
C SER A 100 32.34 -22.93 -23.76
N GLU A 101 31.57 -23.89 -23.25
CA GLU A 101 30.11 -23.87 -23.26
C GLU A 101 29.59 -22.90 -22.18
N GLN A 102 30.23 -22.85 -20.99
CA GLN A 102 29.95 -21.83 -19.97
C GLN A 102 30.27 -20.38 -20.42
N LEU A 103 31.32 -20.21 -21.23
CA LEU A 103 31.69 -18.90 -21.79
C LEU A 103 30.75 -18.50 -22.95
N GLN A 104 30.26 -19.46 -23.72
CA GLN A 104 29.23 -19.23 -24.74
C GLN A 104 27.90 -18.82 -24.10
N ASP A 105 27.46 -19.52 -23.05
CA ASP A 105 26.25 -19.17 -22.31
C ASP A 105 26.33 -17.77 -21.69
N ARG A 106 27.49 -17.40 -21.12
CA ARG A 106 27.72 -16.04 -20.59
C ARG A 106 27.70 -14.98 -21.70
N ARG A 107 28.28 -15.26 -22.86
CA ARG A 107 28.27 -14.33 -24.02
C ARG A 107 26.87 -14.18 -24.61
N MET A 108 26.11 -15.27 -24.68
CA MET A 108 24.72 -15.28 -25.12
C MET A 108 23.84 -14.47 -24.15
N ALA A 109 23.97 -14.71 -22.84
CA ALA A 109 23.25 -13.95 -21.82
C ALA A 109 23.60 -12.44 -21.84
N GLN A 110 24.88 -12.11 -22.05
CA GLN A 110 25.33 -10.72 -22.23
C GLN A 110 24.79 -10.10 -23.53
N ALA A 111 24.74 -10.84 -24.63
CA ALA A 111 24.20 -10.37 -25.90
C ALA A 111 22.68 -10.17 -25.83
N GLU A 112 21.94 -11.05 -25.13
CA GLU A 112 20.51 -10.90 -24.88
C GLU A 112 20.21 -9.73 -23.93
N GLU A 113 21.06 -9.51 -22.93
CA GLU A 113 20.96 -8.34 -22.05
C GLU A 113 21.22 -7.04 -22.81
N GLN A 114 22.28 -7.01 -23.63
CA GLN A 114 22.58 -5.88 -24.51
C GLN A 114 21.45 -5.62 -25.51
N ALA A 115 20.92 -6.66 -26.18
CA ALA A 115 19.83 -6.50 -27.14
C ALA A 115 18.55 -5.97 -26.47
N ARG A 116 18.24 -6.42 -25.25
CA ARG A 116 17.11 -5.90 -24.46
C ARG A 116 17.32 -4.45 -24.04
N GLU A 117 18.54 -4.09 -23.64
CA GLU A 117 18.90 -2.70 -23.34
C GLU A 117 18.78 -1.81 -24.58
N ASP A 118 19.25 -2.28 -25.73
CA ASP A 118 19.16 -1.58 -27.01
C ASP A 118 17.70 -1.40 -27.46
N GLU A 119 16.84 -2.42 -27.31
CA GLU A 119 15.40 -2.33 -27.61
C GLU A 119 14.68 -1.33 -26.70
N ILE A 120 14.98 -1.33 -25.39
CA ILE A 120 14.39 -0.38 -24.42
C ILE A 120 14.89 1.04 -24.71
N PHE A 121 16.17 1.20 -25.00
CA PHE A 121 16.77 2.49 -25.34
C PHE A 121 16.20 3.05 -26.64
N ALA A 122 16.12 2.22 -27.69
CA ALA A 122 15.55 2.61 -28.97
C ALA A 122 14.08 3.03 -28.84
N ALA A 123 13.27 2.29 -28.07
CA ALA A 123 11.87 2.65 -27.86
C ALA A 123 11.69 4.00 -27.14
N GLY A 124 12.59 4.34 -26.21
CA GLY A 124 12.58 5.62 -25.50
C GLY A 124 13.01 6.80 -26.38
N GLU A 125 14.11 6.64 -27.12
CA GLU A 125 14.63 7.66 -28.04
C GLU A 125 13.67 7.92 -29.21
N GLU A 126 13.01 6.90 -29.75
CA GLU A 126 12.00 7.06 -30.82
C GLU A 126 10.81 7.90 -30.33
N LEU A 127 10.35 7.68 -29.10
CA LEU A 127 9.29 8.50 -28.49
C LEU A 127 9.74 9.94 -28.27
N TYR A 128 11.01 10.15 -27.93
CA TYR A 128 11.58 11.47 -27.78
C TYR A 128 11.68 12.20 -29.12
N GLU A 129 12.20 11.56 -30.16
CA GLU A 129 12.26 12.11 -31.52
C GLU A 129 10.87 12.55 -32.00
N LYS A 130 9.86 11.69 -31.82
CA LYS A 130 8.45 11.99 -32.17
C LYS A 130 7.85 13.13 -31.37
N ALA A 131 8.34 13.39 -30.15
CA ALA A 131 7.83 14.45 -29.29
C ALA A 131 8.42 15.83 -29.64
N ILE A 132 9.54 15.89 -30.37
CA ILE A 132 10.16 17.15 -30.80
C ILE A 132 9.38 17.71 -32.02
N PRO A 133 8.90 18.97 -31.98
CA PRO A 133 8.23 19.57 -33.12
C PRO A 133 9.13 19.65 -34.35
N TYR A 134 8.53 19.54 -35.55
CA TYR A 134 9.24 19.69 -36.80
C TYR A 134 10.00 21.03 -36.86
N GLY A 135 11.27 20.98 -37.30
CA GLY A 135 12.13 22.16 -37.43
C GLY A 135 12.79 22.62 -36.12
N VAL A 136 12.67 21.85 -35.03
CA VAL A 136 13.35 22.11 -33.75
C VAL A 136 14.40 21.03 -33.49
N ILE A 137 15.56 21.42 -32.98
CA ILE A 137 16.54 20.52 -32.39
C ILE A 137 16.77 20.91 -30.93
N LEU A 138 17.01 19.93 -30.06
CA LEU A 138 17.37 20.13 -28.66
C LEU A 138 18.82 19.67 -28.45
N PRO A 139 19.82 20.56 -28.69
CA PRO A 139 21.22 20.19 -28.51
C PRO A 139 21.53 19.96 -27.01
N ASP A 140 22.43 19.02 -26.74
CA ASP A 140 22.98 18.73 -25.41
C ASP A 140 21.99 18.19 -24.35
N PHE A 141 20.77 17.83 -24.74
CA PHE A 141 19.79 17.18 -23.85
C PHE A 141 19.59 15.72 -24.19
N SER A 142 19.87 14.84 -23.24
CA SER A 142 19.52 13.41 -23.34
C SER A 142 18.04 13.17 -23.04
N LEU A 143 17.51 12.02 -23.45
CA LEU A 143 16.19 11.55 -23.01
C LEU A 143 16.02 11.62 -21.48
N GLN A 144 17.07 11.30 -20.72
CA GLN A 144 17.03 11.37 -19.24
C GLN A 144 16.83 12.80 -18.74
N ASP A 145 17.48 13.79 -19.35
CA ASP A 145 17.33 15.20 -18.97
C ASP A 145 15.91 15.69 -19.26
N VAL A 146 15.35 15.28 -20.40
CA VAL A 146 13.97 15.62 -20.80
C VAL A 146 12.96 14.97 -19.86
N ILE A 147 13.14 13.69 -19.52
CA ILE A 147 12.31 13.01 -18.52
C ILE A 147 12.43 13.71 -17.17
N ALA A 148 13.63 14.05 -16.70
CA ALA A 148 13.85 14.71 -15.42
C ALA A 148 13.14 16.07 -15.36
N ALA A 149 13.28 16.89 -16.40
CA ALA A 149 12.61 18.18 -16.51
C ALA A 149 11.07 18.03 -16.57
N GLY A 150 10.58 17.03 -17.31
CA GLY A 150 9.16 16.70 -17.36
C GLY A 150 8.61 16.26 -16.00
N VAL A 151 9.34 15.38 -15.29
CA VAL A 151 8.98 14.93 -13.95
C VAL A 151 8.97 16.11 -12.97
N GLU A 152 9.99 16.97 -12.97
CA GLU A 152 10.05 18.15 -12.12
C GLU A 152 8.83 19.06 -12.34
N ARG A 153 8.45 19.27 -13.59
CA ARG A 153 7.26 20.05 -13.97
C ARG A 153 5.94 19.41 -13.52
N LEU A 154 5.83 18.08 -13.58
CA LEU A 154 4.61 17.35 -13.24
C LEU A 154 4.49 17.01 -11.76
N LEU A 155 5.60 17.04 -11.00
CA LEU A 155 5.65 16.66 -9.59
C LEU A 155 4.61 17.39 -8.72
N PRO A 156 4.32 18.71 -8.90
CA PRO A 156 3.28 19.40 -8.14
C PRO A 156 1.86 18.83 -8.35
N LEU A 157 1.62 18.12 -9.45
CA LEU A 157 0.33 17.45 -9.75
C LEU A 157 0.27 16.02 -9.19
N GLY A 158 1.40 15.52 -8.69
CA GLY A 158 1.55 14.19 -8.13
C GLY A 158 0.68 13.95 -6.90
N ILE A 159 0.38 12.69 -6.63
CA ILE A 159 -0.33 12.28 -5.43
C ILE A 159 0.71 11.78 -4.44
N ARG A 160 0.75 12.40 -3.25
CA ARG A 160 1.65 11.97 -2.18
C ARG A 160 1.12 10.69 -1.55
N LEU A 161 1.95 9.67 -1.50
CA LEU A 161 1.69 8.46 -0.75
C LEU A 161 2.13 8.65 0.71
N THR A 162 1.32 8.13 1.63
CA THR A 162 1.64 8.01 3.05
C THR A 162 2.81 7.03 3.19
N ASN A 163 3.90 7.46 3.83
CA ASN A 163 5.11 6.65 3.93
C ASN A 163 5.01 5.59 5.05
N THR A 164 5.97 4.68 5.11
CA THR A 164 5.98 3.56 6.06
C THR A 164 5.87 3.99 7.52
N THR A 165 6.61 5.03 7.93
CA THR A 165 6.61 5.53 9.31
C THR A 165 5.28 6.19 9.67
N GLU A 166 4.70 6.97 8.76
CA GLU A 166 3.37 7.57 8.92
C GLU A 166 2.30 6.46 9.08
N VAL A 167 2.30 5.45 8.18
CA VAL A 167 1.37 4.32 8.27
C VAL A 167 1.53 3.55 9.58
N TYR A 168 2.76 3.26 10.00
CA TYR A 168 3.03 2.61 11.28
C TYR A 168 2.46 3.40 12.45
N THR A 169 2.73 4.71 12.49
CA THR A 169 2.31 5.59 13.59
C THR A 169 0.79 5.67 13.67
N GLU A 170 0.11 5.80 12.53
CA GLU A 170 -1.35 5.83 12.47
C GLU A 170 -1.98 4.51 12.91
N LEU A 171 -1.44 3.38 12.44
CA LEU A 171 -1.94 2.07 12.83
C LEU A 171 -1.71 1.81 14.33
N GLU A 172 -0.54 2.14 14.85
CA GLU A 172 -0.22 1.99 16.28
C GLU A 172 -1.16 2.85 17.15
N ASN A 173 -1.42 4.09 16.74
CA ASN A 173 -2.40 4.96 17.40
C ASN A 173 -3.81 4.37 17.35
N ALA A 174 -4.24 3.86 16.18
CA ALA A 174 -5.56 3.28 16.03
C ALA A 174 -5.76 2.04 16.91
N ILE A 175 -4.72 1.20 17.03
CA ILE A 175 -4.75 0.04 17.91
C ILE A 175 -4.83 0.48 19.38
N ARG A 176 -3.98 1.43 19.80
CA ARG A 176 -3.97 1.97 21.18
C ARG A 176 -5.33 2.57 21.55
N ASP A 177 -5.87 3.39 20.65
CA ASP A 177 -7.09 4.17 20.87
C ASP A 177 -8.36 3.37 20.55
N ARG A 178 -8.21 2.12 20.08
CA ARG A 178 -9.29 1.22 19.67
C ARG A 178 -10.25 1.87 18.66
N THR A 179 -9.67 2.51 17.65
CA THR A 179 -10.43 3.15 16.57
C THR A 179 -10.39 2.31 15.29
N PRO A 180 -11.45 2.37 14.46
CA PRO A 180 -11.48 1.73 13.14
C PRO A 180 -10.26 2.10 12.31
N TYR A 181 -9.51 1.12 11.82
CA TYR A 181 -8.40 1.37 10.89
C TYR A 181 -8.08 0.16 10.02
N SER A 182 -8.25 0.29 8.71
CA SER A 182 -7.93 -0.77 7.75
C SER A 182 -6.85 -0.34 6.77
N ILE A 183 -5.85 -1.21 6.63
CA ILE A 183 -4.87 -1.15 5.54
C ILE A 183 -5.21 -2.26 4.56
N VAL A 184 -5.64 -1.89 3.36
CA VAL A 184 -5.89 -2.84 2.26
C VAL A 184 -4.90 -2.61 1.14
N ARG A 185 -4.57 -3.63 0.35
CA ARG A 185 -3.56 -3.52 -0.70
C ARG A 185 -4.13 -3.98 -2.04
N LEU A 186 -3.83 -3.23 -3.09
CA LEU A 186 -4.17 -3.59 -4.47
C LEU A 186 -2.92 -4.11 -5.19
N GLY A 187 -2.89 -5.41 -5.42
CA GLY A 187 -1.96 -6.09 -6.31
C GLY A 187 -2.54 -6.22 -7.73
N ASP A 188 -1.88 -7.03 -8.54
CA ASP A 188 -2.38 -7.42 -9.86
C ASP A 188 -3.66 -8.26 -9.75
N GLY A 189 -3.76 -9.17 -8.78
CA GLY A 189 -4.97 -9.95 -8.52
C GLY A 189 -6.20 -9.08 -8.26
N GLU A 190 -6.11 -8.14 -7.32
CA GLU A 190 -7.23 -7.25 -7.00
C GLU A 190 -7.59 -6.34 -8.17
N LEU A 191 -6.60 -5.81 -8.90
CA LEU A 191 -6.84 -4.96 -10.07
C LEU A 191 -7.50 -5.73 -11.22
N MET A 192 -7.07 -6.96 -11.48
CA MET A 192 -7.69 -7.83 -12.49
C MET A 192 -9.12 -8.20 -12.07
N ALA A 193 -9.34 -8.54 -10.80
CA ALA A 193 -10.68 -8.80 -10.28
C ALA A 193 -11.60 -7.58 -10.41
N LEU A 194 -11.12 -6.37 -10.13
CA LEU A 194 -11.87 -5.13 -10.30
C LEU A 194 -12.14 -4.76 -11.77
N ALA A 195 -11.31 -5.23 -12.71
CA ALA A 195 -11.40 -4.88 -14.12
C ALA A 195 -12.53 -5.56 -14.89
N GLN A 196 -13.01 -6.71 -14.39
CA GLN A 196 -14.06 -7.53 -15.01
C GLN A 196 -15.28 -6.67 -15.43
N ASP A 197 -15.61 -6.67 -16.71
CA ASP A 197 -16.72 -5.93 -17.35
C ASP A 197 -16.77 -4.42 -17.06
N ILE A 198 -15.64 -3.84 -16.63
CA ILE A 198 -15.48 -2.39 -16.42
C ILE A 198 -14.39 -1.84 -17.33
N VAL A 199 -13.23 -2.50 -17.32
CA VAL A 199 -12.07 -2.12 -18.15
C VAL A 199 -11.87 -3.12 -19.27
N MET A 200 -12.20 -4.40 -19.04
CA MET A 200 -12.11 -5.46 -20.03
C MET A 200 -13.17 -6.54 -19.76
N PRO A 201 -13.56 -7.34 -20.78
CA PRO A 201 -14.50 -8.44 -20.60
C PRO A 201 -14.05 -9.42 -19.51
N ALA A 202 -14.98 -9.94 -18.72
CA ALA A 202 -14.67 -10.88 -17.64
C ALA A 202 -14.02 -12.18 -18.15
N GLU A 203 -14.37 -12.65 -19.35
CA GLU A 203 -13.73 -13.81 -20.00
C GLU A 203 -12.26 -13.53 -20.31
N GLN A 204 -11.95 -12.29 -20.73
CA GLN A 204 -10.57 -11.87 -20.94
C GLN A 204 -9.80 -11.83 -19.61
N THR A 205 -10.44 -11.37 -18.52
CA THR A 205 -9.85 -11.44 -17.18
C THR A 205 -9.58 -12.90 -16.77
N ALA A 206 -10.54 -13.80 -16.98
CA ALA A 206 -10.39 -15.23 -16.67
C ALA A 206 -9.20 -15.85 -17.43
N ALA A 207 -9.06 -15.53 -18.71
CA ALA A 207 -7.98 -16.04 -19.55
C ALA A 207 -6.60 -15.47 -19.19
N GLN A 208 -6.52 -14.19 -18.82
CA GLN A 208 -5.25 -13.52 -18.52
C GLN A 208 -4.77 -13.68 -17.08
N ALA A 209 -5.69 -13.91 -16.14
CA ALA A 209 -5.40 -14.03 -14.71
C ALA A 209 -5.89 -15.38 -14.18
N THR A 210 -5.29 -16.46 -14.70
CA THR A 210 -5.60 -17.86 -14.34
C THR A 210 -5.35 -18.18 -12.86
N PHE A 211 -4.62 -17.32 -12.15
CA PHE A 211 -4.36 -17.43 -10.71
C PHE A 211 -5.47 -16.85 -9.82
N LEU A 212 -6.46 -16.15 -10.38
CA LEU A 212 -7.54 -15.54 -9.58
C LEU A 212 -8.35 -16.54 -8.74
N PRO A 213 -8.68 -17.76 -9.23
CA PRO A 213 -9.37 -18.76 -8.41
C PRO A 213 -8.59 -19.12 -7.13
N TYR A 214 -7.25 -19.22 -7.24
CA TYR A 214 -6.38 -19.41 -6.08
C TYR A 214 -6.40 -18.20 -5.14
N ALA A 215 -6.48 -16.99 -5.70
CA ALA A 215 -6.62 -15.75 -4.94
C ALA A 215 -8.03 -15.52 -4.36
N GLY A 216 -8.99 -16.42 -4.61
CA GLY A 216 -10.32 -16.41 -4.01
C GLY A 216 -11.45 -15.83 -4.85
N VAL A 217 -11.22 -15.58 -6.15
CA VAL A 217 -12.24 -15.08 -7.10
C VAL A 217 -12.18 -15.88 -8.39
N THR A 218 -13.33 -16.36 -8.88
CA THR A 218 -13.40 -17.07 -10.17
C THR A 218 -14.19 -16.23 -11.17
N PRO A 219 -13.54 -15.50 -12.09
CA PRO A 219 -14.26 -14.74 -13.11
C PRO A 219 -15.12 -15.64 -14.02
N PRO A 220 -16.30 -15.18 -14.47
CA PRO A 220 -16.93 -13.91 -14.11
C PRO A 220 -17.54 -13.93 -12.69
N ASP A 221 -17.16 -12.97 -11.85
CA ASP A 221 -17.73 -12.79 -10.51
C ASP A 221 -17.95 -11.31 -10.20
N ILE A 222 -19.07 -10.80 -10.72
CA ILE A 222 -19.46 -9.39 -10.62
C ILE A 222 -19.85 -9.01 -9.19
N ALA A 223 -20.40 -9.95 -8.42
CA ALA A 223 -20.75 -9.72 -7.02
C ALA A 223 -19.50 -9.49 -6.19
N SER A 224 -18.50 -10.37 -6.31
CA SER A 224 -17.22 -10.21 -5.62
C SER A 224 -16.46 -8.96 -6.08
N ARG A 225 -16.49 -8.63 -7.38
CA ARG A 225 -15.94 -7.37 -7.90
C ARG A 225 -16.54 -6.15 -7.20
N ASN A 226 -17.87 -6.11 -7.07
CA ASN A 226 -18.56 -4.99 -6.44
C ASN A 226 -18.29 -4.92 -4.93
N LEU A 227 -18.22 -6.07 -4.24
CA LEU A 227 -17.82 -6.14 -2.84
C LEU A 227 -16.39 -5.61 -2.64
N LEU A 228 -15.46 -6.01 -3.51
CA LEU A 228 -14.08 -5.53 -3.51
C LEU A 228 -14.02 -4.02 -3.74
N ALA A 229 -14.74 -3.49 -4.73
CA ALA A 229 -14.79 -2.05 -5.00
C ALA A 229 -15.35 -1.26 -3.80
N ASN A 230 -16.35 -1.81 -3.12
CA ASN A 230 -16.90 -1.18 -1.91
C ASN A 230 -15.90 -1.21 -0.74
N ALA A 231 -15.19 -2.31 -0.54
CA ALA A 231 -14.14 -2.40 0.47
C ALA A 231 -13.02 -1.38 0.22
N VAL A 232 -12.58 -1.21 -1.03
CA VAL A 232 -11.59 -0.19 -1.40
C VAL A 232 -12.08 1.22 -1.10
N ARG A 233 -13.38 1.49 -1.31
CA ARG A 233 -14.00 2.79 -0.99
C ARG A 233 -14.02 3.08 0.51
N GLN A 234 -14.23 2.06 1.33
CA GLN A 234 -14.39 2.18 2.78
C GLN A 234 -13.08 2.07 3.56
N ALA A 235 -12.03 1.52 2.94
CA ALA A 235 -10.75 1.33 3.60
C ALA A 235 -10.13 2.65 4.09
N THR A 236 -9.48 2.61 5.25
CA THR A 236 -8.85 3.80 5.83
C THR A 236 -7.64 4.25 5.02
N ILE A 237 -6.86 3.30 4.50
CA ILE A 237 -5.77 3.55 3.57
C ILE A 237 -5.62 2.41 2.56
N VAL A 238 -5.39 2.78 1.31
CA VAL A 238 -5.27 1.82 0.19
C VAL A 238 -3.83 1.82 -0.32
N GLY A 239 -3.19 0.66 -0.26
CA GLY A 239 -1.90 0.41 -0.89
C GLY A 239 -2.06 0.25 -2.40
N VAL A 240 -1.36 1.07 -3.19
CA VAL A 240 -1.37 1.02 -4.66
C VAL A 240 -0.01 0.65 -5.22
N PRO A 241 0.05 -0.04 -6.38
CA PRO A 241 1.32 -0.46 -6.95
C PRO A 241 2.10 0.72 -7.53
N LEU A 242 3.43 0.69 -7.39
CA LEU A 242 4.34 1.65 -8.03
C LEU A 242 4.81 1.20 -9.41
N SER A 243 4.69 -0.10 -9.70
CA SER A 243 5.11 -0.69 -10.97
C SER A 243 4.33 -0.12 -12.16
N ARG A 244 5.05 0.12 -13.26
CA ARG A 244 4.49 0.62 -14.53
C ARG A 244 4.15 -0.50 -15.52
N ARG A 245 4.27 -1.78 -15.13
CA ARG A 245 3.82 -2.91 -15.99
C ARG A 245 2.29 -2.88 -16.14
N LYS A 246 1.79 -3.45 -17.25
CA LYS A 246 0.40 -3.35 -17.71
C LYS A 246 -0.66 -3.61 -16.65
N GLN A 247 -0.46 -4.63 -15.81
CA GLN A 247 -1.40 -5.08 -14.77
C GLN A 247 -1.38 -4.24 -13.47
N PHE A 248 -0.54 -3.19 -13.39
CA PHE A 248 -0.41 -2.34 -12.20
C PHE A 248 -0.93 -0.92 -12.48
N GLN A 249 -0.09 0.11 -12.45
CA GLN A 249 -0.56 1.49 -12.62
C GLN A 249 -1.37 1.75 -13.90
N PRO A 250 -1.00 1.22 -15.09
CA PRO A 250 -1.82 1.36 -16.29
C PRO A 250 -3.24 0.79 -16.13
N LEU A 251 -3.42 -0.27 -15.33
CA LEU A 251 -4.73 -0.84 -15.03
C LEU A 251 -5.44 -0.14 -13.85
N LEU A 252 -4.69 0.33 -12.85
CA LEU A 252 -5.19 1.00 -11.65
C LEU A 252 -6.11 2.17 -11.99
N TYR A 253 -5.67 3.12 -12.83
CA TYR A 253 -6.45 4.33 -13.08
C TYR A 253 -7.77 4.07 -13.83
N PRO A 254 -7.79 3.27 -14.92
CA PRO A 254 -9.05 2.84 -15.53
C PRO A 254 -9.98 2.13 -14.56
N VAL A 255 -9.44 1.22 -13.74
CA VAL A 255 -10.21 0.49 -12.72
C VAL A 255 -10.86 1.45 -11.72
N LEU A 256 -10.08 2.33 -11.09
CA LEU A 256 -10.61 3.26 -10.10
C LEU A 256 -11.67 4.19 -10.72
N ARG A 257 -11.42 4.71 -11.93
CA ARG A 257 -12.41 5.56 -12.64
C ARG A 257 -13.69 4.79 -12.96
N GLY A 258 -13.59 3.56 -13.43
CA GLY A 258 -14.74 2.72 -13.77
C GLY A 258 -15.62 2.37 -12.57
N HIS A 259 -15.04 2.37 -11.35
CA HIS A 259 -15.76 2.21 -10.09
C HIS A 259 -16.11 3.54 -9.40
N HIS A 260 -15.91 4.67 -10.06
CA HIS A 260 -16.13 6.01 -9.50
C HIS A 260 -15.35 6.26 -8.19
N LEU A 261 -14.12 5.77 -8.12
CA LEU A 261 -13.18 6.02 -7.03
C LEU A 261 -12.21 7.13 -7.47
N ASP A 262 -12.34 8.31 -6.86
CA ASP A 262 -11.39 9.39 -7.09
C ASP A 262 -10.11 9.14 -6.28
N ILE A 263 -9.05 8.76 -6.98
CA ILE A 263 -7.74 8.51 -6.40
C ILE A 263 -7.19 9.73 -5.63
N ARG A 264 -7.59 10.96 -5.98
CA ARG A 264 -7.12 12.17 -5.28
C ARG A 264 -7.81 12.40 -3.95
N SER A 265 -9.01 11.84 -3.75
CA SER A 265 -9.71 11.89 -2.45
C SER A 265 -9.36 10.71 -1.54
N MET A 266 -8.69 9.69 -2.06
CA MET A 266 -8.30 8.49 -1.30
C MET A 266 -7.03 8.74 -0.50
N ARG A 267 -6.94 8.10 0.67
CA ARG A 267 -5.68 7.98 1.41
C ARG A 267 -4.91 6.79 0.84
N LEU A 268 -3.68 7.05 0.40
CA LEU A 268 -2.89 6.06 -0.33
C LEU A 268 -1.55 5.76 0.36
N THR A 269 -1.08 4.53 0.18
CA THR A 269 0.29 4.08 0.47
C THR A 269 0.76 3.13 -0.64
N THR A 270 1.89 2.44 -0.48
CA THR A 270 2.34 1.43 -1.46
C THR A 270 1.62 0.09 -1.23
N SER A 271 1.34 -0.67 -2.29
CA SER A 271 0.72 -2.01 -2.16
C SER A 271 1.66 -3.05 -1.52
N THR A 272 2.93 -2.70 -1.33
CA THR A 272 3.96 -3.48 -0.62
C THR A 272 4.24 -2.94 0.78
N ILE A 273 3.33 -2.14 1.35
CA ILE A 273 3.49 -1.53 2.68
C ILE A 273 3.75 -2.55 3.79
N ASN A 274 3.17 -3.75 3.70
CA ASN A 274 3.43 -4.87 4.62
C ASN A 274 4.92 -5.26 4.61
N TYR A 275 5.55 -5.37 3.43
CA TYR A 275 6.98 -5.63 3.32
C TYR A 275 7.82 -4.44 3.78
N ALA A 276 7.39 -3.20 3.51
CA ALA A 276 8.10 -2.02 3.97
C ALA A 276 8.12 -1.93 5.52
N LEU A 277 6.98 -2.19 6.16
CA LEU A 277 6.89 -2.28 7.63
C LEU A 277 7.87 -3.34 8.18
N TYR A 278 7.94 -4.50 7.54
CA TYR A 278 8.90 -5.54 7.90
C TYR A 278 10.37 -5.11 7.71
N GLN A 279 10.71 -4.59 6.52
CA GLN A 279 12.08 -4.22 6.16
C GLN A 279 12.63 -3.09 7.05
N GLU A 280 11.76 -2.18 7.49
CA GLU A 280 12.14 -1.09 8.40
C GLU A 280 12.13 -1.51 9.89
N GLY A 281 11.84 -2.79 10.20
CA GLY A 281 11.76 -3.31 11.57
C GLY A 281 10.55 -2.79 12.36
N LEU A 282 9.59 -2.17 11.68
CA LEU A 282 8.39 -1.59 12.27
C LEU A 282 7.30 -2.64 12.49
N LEU A 283 7.29 -3.72 11.71
CA LEU A 283 6.33 -4.80 11.88
C LEU A 283 6.51 -5.52 13.21
N GLN A 284 7.75 -5.92 13.56
CA GLN A 284 8.05 -6.56 14.84
C GLN A 284 7.57 -5.68 16.01
N ARG A 285 7.87 -4.37 15.93
CA ARG A 285 7.45 -3.38 16.92
C ARG A 285 5.93 -3.23 17.01
N LEU A 286 5.24 -3.29 15.87
CA LEU A 286 3.78 -3.22 15.79
C LEU A 286 3.12 -4.45 16.44
N LEU A 287 3.69 -5.65 16.24
CA LEU A 287 3.12 -6.89 16.77
C LEU A 287 3.44 -7.10 18.26
N GLN A 288 4.55 -6.55 18.74
CA GLN A 288 5.03 -6.79 20.10
C GLN A 288 4.01 -6.34 21.15
N GLY A 289 3.69 -7.26 22.08
CA GLY A 289 2.78 -6.98 23.19
C GLY A 289 1.30 -6.85 22.80
N LYS A 290 0.94 -7.09 21.54
CA LYS A 290 -0.45 -7.01 21.07
C LYS A 290 -1.10 -8.38 20.99
N SER A 291 -2.41 -8.43 21.26
CA SER A 291 -3.26 -9.59 21.03
C SER A 291 -3.59 -9.71 19.54
N LEU A 292 -3.04 -10.72 18.88
CA LEU A 292 -3.16 -10.89 17.43
C LEU A 292 -4.26 -11.89 17.07
N LEU A 293 -5.14 -11.51 16.15
CA LEU A 293 -6.04 -12.42 15.45
C LEU A 293 -5.48 -12.70 14.06
N LEU A 294 -5.27 -13.97 13.71
CA LEU A 294 -4.75 -14.37 12.41
C LEU A 294 -5.86 -14.95 11.54
N ILE A 295 -6.02 -14.45 10.32
CA ILE A 295 -7.12 -14.82 9.42
C ILE A 295 -6.55 -15.24 8.06
N GLY A 296 -6.88 -16.44 7.60
CA GLY A 296 -6.44 -16.95 6.29
C GLY A 296 -5.80 -18.33 6.36
N ASN A 297 -5.57 -18.94 5.19
CA ASN A 297 -5.14 -20.34 5.09
C ASN A 297 -3.74 -20.59 5.65
N ALA A 298 -2.85 -19.60 5.59
CA ALA A 298 -1.51 -19.66 6.17
C ALA A 298 -1.51 -19.40 7.70
N SER A 299 -2.63 -18.95 8.27
CA SER A 299 -2.70 -18.49 9.66
C SER A 299 -2.41 -19.56 10.71
N PRO A 300 -2.81 -20.84 10.56
CA PRO A 300 -2.43 -21.86 11.53
C PRO A 300 -0.91 -22.01 11.67
N ALA A 301 -0.18 -22.13 10.56
CA ALA A 301 1.28 -22.24 10.57
C ALA A 301 1.96 -20.94 11.05
N LEU A 302 1.42 -19.78 10.66
CA LEU A 302 1.90 -18.49 11.16
C LEU A 302 1.70 -18.37 12.68
N ALA A 303 0.58 -18.87 13.22
CA ALA A 303 0.29 -18.83 14.65
C ALA A 303 1.32 -19.62 15.46
N GLU A 304 1.61 -20.86 15.05
CA GLU A 304 2.63 -21.69 15.69
C GLU A 304 3.98 -20.98 15.74
N LEU A 305 4.38 -20.38 14.62
CA LEU A 305 5.64 -19.67 14.49
C LEU A 305 5.71 -18.41 15.37
N LEU A 306 4.63 -17.62 15.41
CA LEU A 306 4.56 -16.40 16.21
C LEU A 306 4.51 -16.71 17.71
N LEU A 307 3.76 -17.74 18.12
CA LEU A 307 3.73 -18.21 19.51
C LEU A 307 5.10 -18.68 19.98
N ALA A 308 5.81 -19.46 19.15
CA ALA A 308 7.18 -19.91 19.46
C ALA A 308 8.17 -18.75 19.63
N ARG A 309 7.89 -17.60 19.03
CA ARG A 309 8.68 -16.36 19.13
C ARG A 309 8.21 -15.41 20.23
N GLY A 310 7.23 -15.82 21.03
CA GLY A 310 6.73 -15.04 22.17
C GLY A 310 5.73 -13.93 21.82
N TYR A 311 5.20 -13.93 20.59
CA TYR A 311 4.06 -13.07 20.24
C TYR A 311 2.76 -13.66 20.79
N ARG A 312 1.77 -12.80 21.10
CA ARG A 312 0.49 -13.22 21.65
C ARG A 312 -0.54 -13.40 20.53
N VAL A 313 -0.85 -14.64 20.18
CA VAL A 313 -1.95 -14.98 19.25
C VAL A 313 -3.19 -15.35 20.07
N THR A 314 -4.28 -14.60 19.92
CA THR A 314 -5.55 -14.83 20.66
C THR A 314 -6.58 -15.62 19.87
N GLY A 315 -6.41 -15.74 18.55
CA GLY A 315 -7.29 -16.56 17.72
C GLY A 315 -6.73 -16.79 16.33
N VAL A 316 -7.27 -17.83 15.69
CA VAL A 316 -7.00 -18.17 14.29
C VAL A 316 -8.33 -18.47 13.60
N ILE A 317 -8.60 -17.80 12.48
CA ILE A 317 -9.76 -18.07 11.61
C ILE A 317 -9.25 -18.63 10.29
N ALA A 318 -9.44 -19.93 10.10
CA ALA A 318 -9.06 -20.66 8.90
C ALA A 318 -9.97 -21.89 8.69
N PRO A 319 -10.17 -22.36 7.46
CA PRO A 319 -9.69 -21.77 6.21
C PRO A 319 -10.50 -20.51 5.82
N VAL A 320 -10.03 -19.79 4.80
CA VAL A 320 -10.81 -18.78 4.05
C VAL A 320 -10.87 -19.24 2.59
N ARG A 321 -12.04 -19.69 2.15
CA ARG A 321 -12.27 -20.30 0.83
C ARG A 321 -12.83 -19.29 -0.17
N GLY A 322 -12.07 -18.23 -0.41
CA GLY A 322 -12.45 -17.18 -1.34
C GLY A 322 -13.55 -16.27 -0.79
N MET A 323 -14.22 -15.54 -1.70
CA MET A 323 -15.14 -14.46 -1.35
C MET A 323 -16.42 -14.94 -0.65
N ALA A 324 -16.84 -16.18 -0.88
CA ALA A 324 -18.03 -16.76 -0.24
C ALA A 324 -17.89 -16.88 1.30
N ASP A 325 -16.67 -16.95 1.81
CA ASP A 325 -16.39 -17.10 3.24
C ASP A 325 -16.33 -15.76 4.00
N VAL A 326 -16.36 -14.62 3.30
CA VAL A 326 -16.15 -13.29 3.92
C VAL A 326 -17.16 -13.04 5.05
N ASP A 327 -18.45 -13.31 4.83
CA ASP A 327 -19.48 -13.10 5.85
C ASP A 327 -19.24 -13.93 7.11
N ARG A 328 -18.92 -15.22 6.94
CA ARG A 328 -18.58 -16.12 8.04
C ARG A 328 -17.37 -15.61 8.80
N VAL A 329 -16.30 -15.24 8.10
CA VAL A 329 -15.06 -14.77 8.71
C VAL A 329 -15.27 -13.49 9.52
N VAL A 330 -16.05 -12.53 8.99
CA VAL A 330 -16.35 -11.28 9.71
C VAL A 330 -17.20 -11.57 10.96
N MET A 331 -18.15 -12.49 10.87
CA MET A 331 -18.96 -12.92 12.02
C MET A 331 -18.12 -13.58 13.12
N GLU A 332 -17.24 -14.53 12.76
CA GLU A 332 -16.31 -15.17 13.70
C GLU A 332 -15.35 -14.14 14.32
N THR A 333 -14.88 -13.16 13.53
CA THR A 333 -14.03 -12.07 14.02
C THR A 333 -14.73 -11.21 15.07
N GLY A 334 -16.04 -10.96 14.91
CA GLY A 334 -16.84 -10.21 15.87
C GLY A 334 -16.95 -10.87 17.25
N SER A 335 -16.67 -12.17 17.35
CA SER A 335 -16.67 -12.92 18.62
C SER A 335 -15.30 -12.99 19.29
N ALA A 336 -14.25 -12.48 18.65
CA ALA A 336 -12.87 -12.57 19.12
C ALA A 336 -12.38 -11.27 19.78
N GLU A 337 -11.63 -11.42 20.86
CA GLU A 337 -10.90 -10.32 21.52
C GLU A 337 -9.47 -10.25 21.00
N PHE A 338 -9.11 -9.10 20.42
CA PHE A 338 -7.82 -8.85 19.79
C PHE A 338 -7.60 -7.33 19.64
N ASP A 339 -6.33 -6.95 19.51
CA ASP A 339 -5.89 -5.58 19.27
C ASP A 339 -5.67 -5.31 17.77
N LEU A 340 -5.14 -6.31 17.04
CA LEU A 340 -4.86 -6.23 15.60
C LEU A 340 -5.21 -7.55 14.89
N ALA A 341 -5.95 -7.47 13.78
CA ALA A 341 -6.14 -8.59 12.86
C ALA A 341 -5.10 -8.56 11.73
N LEU A 342 -4.44 -9.70 11.50
CA LEU A 342 -3.57 -9.93 10.34
C LEU A 342 -4.29 -10.85 9.35
N VAL A 343 -4.59 -10.32 8.15
CA VAL A 343 -5.44 -11.01 7.18
C VAL A 343 -4.62 -11.45 5.95
N ALA A 344 -4.39 -12.75 5.79
CA ALA A 344 -3.63 -13.36 4.70
C ALA A 344 -4.51 -14.33 3.90
N ALA A 345 -5.44 -13.76 3.12
CA ALA A 345 -6.54 -14.52 2.48
C ALA A 345 -6.77 -14.18 1.00
N GLY A 346 -5.74 -13.75 0.26
CA GLY A 346 -5.88 -13.34 -1.14
C GLY A 346 -6.80 -12.12 -1.28
N ILE A 347 -7.59 -12.07 -2.35
CA ILE A 347 -8.54 -10.97 -2.63
C ILE A 347 -9.56 -10.76 -1.48
N PRO A 348 -10.12 -11.82 -0.85
CA PRO A 348 -10.95 -11.66 0.35
C PRO A 348 -10.32 -10.84 1.48
N ALA A 349 -8.99 -10.79 1.58
CA ALA A 349 -8.31 -10.04 2.63
C ALA A 349 -8.65 -8.55 2.61
N VAL A 350 -8.81 -7.97 1.41
CA VAL A 350 -9.22 -6.57 1.25
C VAL A 350 -10.61 -6.32 1.85
N VAL A 351 -11.55 -7.22 1.56
CA VAL A 351 -12.94 -7.08 2.03
C VAL A 351 -13.02 -7.34 3.54
N ILE A 352 -12.38 -8.40 4.02
CA ILE A 352 -12.34 -8.75 5.45
C ILE A 352 -11.71 -7.61 6.26
N ALA A 353 -10.52 -7.12 5.87
CA ALA A 353 -9.84 -6.05 6.60
C ALA A 353 -10.66 -4.75 6.62
N SER A 354 -11.28 -4.39 5.49
CA SER A 354 -12.18 -3.22 5.44
C SER A 354 -13.37 -3.40 6.38
N ARG A 355 -14.03 -4.56 6.34
CA ARG A 355 -15.22 -4.83 7.17
C ARG A 355 -14.91 -4.92 8.65
N ILE A 356 -13.76 -5.44 9.05
CA ILE A 356 -13.33 -5.42 10.46
C ILE A 356 -13.26 -3.98 10.98
N ALA A 357 -12.71 -3.05 10.20
CA ALA A 357 -12.70 -1.65 10.59
C ALA A 357 -14.11 -1.05 10.63
N VAL A 358 -14.88 -1.19 9.56
CA VAL A 358 -16.19 -0.54 9.42
C VAL A 358 -17.25 -1.10 10.38
N GLU A 359 -17.32 -2.43 10.52
CA GLU A 359 -18.39 -3.12 11.26
C GLU A 359 -18.02 -3.36 12.72
N LEU A 360 -16.74 -3.62 13.02
CA LEU A 360 -16.29 -4.00 14.36
C LEU A 360 -15.52 -2.89 15.06
N GLY A 361 -15.16 -1.82 14.34
CA GLY A 361 -14.41 -0.70 14.88
C GLY A 361 -12.97 -1.02 15.27
N LYS A 362 -12.39 -2.10 14.72
CA LYS A 362 -11.06 -2.61 15.08
C LYS A 362 -10.02 -2.37 13.98
N ALA A 363 -8.75 -2.51 14.35
CA ALA A 363 -7.64 -2.38 13.41
C ALA A 363 -7.40 -3.69 12.65
N ALA A 364 -7.20 -3.60 11.33
CA ALA A 364 -6.90 -4.73 10.47
C ALA A 364 -5.85 -4.39 9.40
N LEU A 365 -4.92 -5.31 9.19
CA LEU A 365 -3.88 -5.24 8.17
C LEU A 365 -4.04 -6.39 7.19
N ASP A 366 -4.26 -6.06 5.92
CA ASP A 366 -4.05 -7.00 4.81
C ASP A 366 -2.56 -7.38 4.77
N PHE A 367 -2.28 -8.60 5.24
CA PHE A 367 -0.94 -9.11 5.49
C PHE A 367 -0.35 -9.83 4.27
N GLY A 368 -1.22 -10.39 3.41
CA GLY A 368 -0.84 -11.04 2.15
C GLY A 368 0.22 -12.12 2.28
N HIS A 369 1.02 -12.27 1.22
CA HIS A 369 2.10 -13.26 1.12
C HIS A 369 3.29 -13.02 2.06
N LEU A 370 3.27 -11.97 2.88
CA LEU A 370 4.27 -11.81 3.93
C LEU A 370 4.21 -12.97 4.93
N ALA A 371 3.00 -13.52 5.17
CA ALA A 371 2.81 -14.72 5.97
C ALA A 371 3.64 -15.90 5.44
N ASP A 372 3.59 -16.16 4.13
CA ASP A 372 4.30 -17.28 3.51
C ASP A 372 5.82 -17.14 3.65
N GLY A 373 6.34 -15.92 3.43
CA GLY A 373 7.78 -15.65 3.57
C GLY A 373 8.28 -15.85 5.01
N ILE A 374 7.46 -15.48 6.01
CA ILE A 374 7.76 -15.72 7.42
C ILE A 374 7.74 -17.22 7.74
N ILE A 375 6.70 -17.94 7.28
CA ILE A 375 6.54 -19.39 7.54
C ILE A 375 7.69 -20.20 6.93
N LYS A 376 8.11 -19.85 5.71
CA LYS A 376 9.22 -20.53 5.01
C LYS A 376 10.61 -20.19 5.59
N GLY A 377 10.69 -19.25 6.53
CA GLY A 377 11.96 -18.77 7.08
C GLY A 377 12.74 -17.85 6.14
N GLU A 378 12.14 -17.41 5.03
CA GLU A 378 12.73 -16.43 4.11
C GLU A 378 12.78 -15.04 4.76
N LEU A 379 11.86 -14.78 5.70
CA LEU A 379 11.74 -13.54 6.47
C LEU A 379 11.72 -13.88 7.96
N THR A 380 12.50 -13.13 8.76
CA THR A 380 12.64 -13.37 10.20
C THR A 380 11.91 -12.28 10.99
N ILE A 381 10.89 -12.71 11.73
CA ILE A 381 10.14 -11.87 12.68
C ILE A 381 10.49 -12.19 14.13
#